data_AF-A0A2U3LXX3-F1
#
_entry.id   AF-A0A2U3LXX3-F1
#
_cell.length_a   1.000
_cell.length_b   1.000
_cell.length_c   1.000
_cell.angle_alpha   90.00
_cell.angle_beta   90.00
_cell.angle_gamma   90.00
#
_symmetry.space_group_name_H-M   'P 1'
#
loop_
_entity.id
_entity.type
_entity.pdbx_description
1 polymer ?
#
loop_
_entity_poly.entity_id
_entity_poly.type
_entity_poly.pdbx_seq_one_letter_code
_entity_poly.pdbx_strand_id
1 'polypeptide(L)'
;MPRAANLKIGTSILRSMLDHNSGRVEETLAAYNAGPNRVAEWLTWNTYREPAEFVESIPFTETRDYVQAVLRNADIYRRLYR
;
A
#
# COMPACT_ATOMS: atom_id res chain seq x y z
N MET A 1 -17.37 12.81 -0.58
CA MET A 1 -17.41 11.93 -1.78
C MET A 1 -15.98 11.76 -2.30
N PRO A 2 -15.45 10.52 -2.37
CA PRO A 2 -14.68 10.20 -3.57
C PRO A 2 -14.97 8.76 -4.04
N ARG A 3 -15.82 8.61 -5.05
CA ARG A 3 -16.23 7.30 -5.59
C ARG A 3 -15.63 6.95 -6.96
N ALA A 4 -14.91 7.85 -7.63
CA ALA A 4 -14.52 7.63 -9.04
C ALA A 4 -13.03 7.31 -9.29
N ALA A 5 -12.11 7.76 -8.44
CA ALA A 5 -10.67 7.46 -8.61
C ALA A 5 -10.29 6.00 -8.24
N ASN A 6 -11.17 5.30 -7.51
CA ASN A 6 -10.90 3.99 -6.92
C ASN A 6 -10.89 2.81 -7.92
N LEU A 7 -11.54 2.91 -9.09
CA LEU A 7 -11.86 1.72 -9.89
C LEU A 7 -10.80 1.32 -10.93
N LYS A 8 -10.17 2.29 -11.61
CA LYS A 8 -9.12 2.02 -12.63
C LYS A 8 -7.77 1.66 -12.02
N ILE A 9 -7.46 2.21 -10.84
CA ILE A 9 -6.18 1.99 -10.16
C ILE A 9 -6.25 0.74 -9.27
N GLY A 10 -7.45 0.42 -8.75
CA GLY A 10 -7.72 -0.83 -8.04
C GLY A 10 -7.24 -2.06 -8.83
N THR A 11 -7.43 -2.11 -10.15
CA THR A 11 -7.01 -3.26 -10.98
C THR A 11 -5.49 -3.35 -11.16
N SER A 12 -4.78 -2.23 -11.32
CA SER A 12 -3.32 -2.22 -11.46
C SER A 12 -2.62 -2.59 -10.17
N ILE A 13 -3.12 -2.08 -9.04
CA ILE A 13 -2.62 -2.42 -7.70
C ILE A 13 -2.94 -3.87 -7.38
N LEU A 14 -4.17 -4.32 -7.63
CA LEU A 14 -4.56 -5.71 -7.39
C LEU A 14 -3.75 -6.67 -8.26
N ARG A 15 -3.48 -6.33 -9.53
CA ARG A 15 -2.59 -7.11 -10.40
C ARG A 15 -1.15 -7.13 -9.84
N SER A 16 -0.60 -6.00 -9.42
CA SER A 16 0.71 -5.95 -8.78
C SER A 16 0.76 -6.82 -7.51
N MET A 17 -0.30 -6.82 -6.70
CA MET A 17 -0.42 -7.68 -5.51
C MET A 17 -0.53 -9.17 -5.85
N LEU A 18 -1.18 -9.52 -6.96
CA LEU A 18 -1.32 -10.91 -7.42
C LEU A 18 -0.03 -11.42 -8.09
N ASP A 19 0.68 -10.54 -8.79
CA ASP A 19 1.88 -10.87 -9.57
C ASP A 19 3.17 -10.82 -8.73
N HIS A 20 3.26 -9.89 -7.78
CA HIS A 20 4.46 -9.67 -6.97
C HIS A 20 4.25 -10.04 -5.51
N ASN A 21 4.68 -11.24 -5.16
CA ASN A 21 4.80 -11.69 -3.77
C ASN A 21 6.04 -11.08 -3.06
N SER A 22 6.46 -9.85 -3.38
CA SER A 22 7.85 -9.40 -3.12
C SER A 22 8.04 -7.88 -2.95
N GLY A 23 7.36 -7.29 -1.96
CA GLY A 23 8.03 -6.35 -1.05
C GLY A 23 7.99 -4.85 -1.34
N ARG A 24 7.22 -4.35 -2.32
CA ARG A 24 7.10 -2.88 -2.55
C ARG A 24 5.68 -2.36 -2.72
N VAL A 25 4.68 -3.20 -2.45
CA VAL A 25 3.27 -2.83 -2.60
C VAL A 25 2.90 -1.74 -1.59
N GLU A 26 3.39 -1.89 -0.36
CA GLU A 26 3.21 -0.97 0.76
C GLU A 26 3.77 0.41 0.44
N GLU A 27 5.01 0.46 -0.07
CA GLU A 27 5.67 1.69 -0.52
C GLU A 27 4.88 2.37 -1.65
N THR A 28 4.39 1.58 -2.61
CA THR A 28 3.60 2.08 -3.75
C THR A 28 2.28 2.69 -3.28
N LEU A 29 1.59 2.01 -2.36
CA LEU A 29 0.34 2.50 -1.76
C LEU A 29 0.57 3.78 -0.95
N ALA A 30 1.63 3.82 -0.15
CA ALA A 30 2.00 5.00 0.61
C ALA A 30 2.35 6.17 -0.32
N ALA A 31 3.10 5.93 -1.40
CA ALA A 31 3.53 6.96 -2.34
C ALA A 31 2.35 7.52 -3.13
N TYR A 32 1.35 6.69 -3.42
CA TYR A 32 0.11 7.12 -4.04
C TYR A 32 -0.70 8.07 -3.15
N ASN A 33 -0.77 7.81 -1.84
CA ASN A 33 -1.56 8.63 -0.91
C ASN A 33 -0.79 9.87 -0.39
N ALA A 34 0.49 9.73 -0.04
CA ALA A 34 1.29 10.80 0.58
C ALA A 34 2.31 11.49 -0.36
N GLY A 35 2.51 10.92 -1.55
CA GLY A 35 3.48 11.37 -2.54
C GLY A 35 4.83 10.61 -2.45
N PRO A 36 5.50 10.36 -3.59
CA PRO A 36 6.72 9.56 -3.64
C PRO A 36 7.91 10.20 -2.90
N ASN A 37 8.01 11.53 -2.87
CA ASN A 37 9.09 12.22 -2.17
C ASN A 37 9.04 11.97 -0.65
N ARG A 38 7.83 11.94 -0.06
CA ARG A 38 7.66 11.64 1.36
C ARG A 38 8.01 10.19 1.67
N VAL A 39 7.56 9.25 0.84
CA VAL A 39 7.92 7.84 1.00
C VAL A 39 9.42 7.62 0.88
N ALA A 40 10.09 8.29 -0.07
CA ALA A 40 11.53 8.23 -0.20
C ALA A 40 12.24 8.73 1.08
N GLU A 41 11.74 9.80 1.70
CA GLU A 41 12.24 10.28 3.00
C GLU A 41 12.00 9.25 4.11
N TRP A 42 10.79 8.71 4.23
CA TRP A 42 10.44 7.74 5.28
C TRP A 42 11.25 6.46 5.18
N LEU A 43 11.55 6.01 3.97
CA LEU A 43 12.42 4.84 3.73
C LEU A 43 13.85 5.03 4.26
N THR A 44 14.29 6.27 4.51
CA THR A 44 15.60 6.55 5.13
C THR A 44 15.58 6.53 6.65
N TRP A 45 14.40 6.51 7.29
CA TRP A 45 14.29 6.63 8.75
C TRP A 45 14.72 5.38 9.49
N ASN A 46 14.67 4.20 8.85
CA ASN A 46 15.08 2.95 9.45
C ASN A 46 15.49 1.92 8.39
N THR A 47 16.16 0.85 8.83
CA THR A 47 16.31 -0.37 8.03
C THR A 47 15.14 -1.30 8.30
N TYR A 48 14.13 -1.24 7.43
CA TYR A 48 12.93 -2.08 7.53
C TYR A 48 13.23 -3.51 7.07
N ARG A 49 12.99 -4.49 7.93
CA ARG A 49 13.18 -5.91 7.61
C ARG A 49 11.93 -6.53 7.01
N GLU A 50 10.78 -6.01 7.41
CA GLU A 50 9.47 -6.44 6.95
C GLU A 50 8.65 -5.24 6.44
N PRO A 51 7.80 -5.42 5.41
CA PRO A 51 6.95 -4.34 4.92
C PRO A 51 6.01 -3.77 6.00
N ALA A 52 5.58 -4.59 6.96
CA ALA A 52 4.76 -4.15 8.08
C ALA A 52 5.47 -3.10 8.96
N GLU A 53 6.77 -3.24 9.18
CA GLU A 53 7.56 -2.25 9.95
C GLU A 53 7.55 -0.89 9.24
N PHE A 54 7.66 -0.89 7.90
CA PHE A 54 7.53 0.34 7.11
C PHE A 54 6.15 0.96 7.28
N VAL A 55 5.08 0.18 7.12
CA VAL A 55 3.69 0.68 7.25
C VAL A 55 3.43 1.31 8.61
N GLU A 56 3.85 0.67 9.70
CA GLU A 56 3.64 1.21 11.05
C GLU A 56 4.43 2.51 11.28
N SER A 57 5.60 2.65 10.67
CA SER A 57 6.43 3.85 10.77
C SER A 57 5.91 5.08 10.02
N ILE A 58 4.92 4.92 9.13
CA ILE A 58 4.33 6.03 8.35
C ILE A 58 3.78 7.08 9.33
N PRO A 59 4.18 8.36 9.22
CA PRO A 59 3.83 9.38 10.21
C PRO A 59 2.36 9.83 10.08
N PHE A 60 1.78 9.68 8.89
CA PHE A 60 0.43 10.12 8.59
C PHE A 60 -0.54 8.98 8.85
N THR A 61 -1.39 9.13 9.86
CA THR A 61 -2.42 8.14 10.21
C THR A 61 -3.32 7.83 9.02
N GLU A 62 -3.75 8.85 8.26
CA GLU A 62 -4.56 8.64 7.04
C GLU A 62 -3.87 7.73 6.02
N THR A 63 -2.57 7.93 5.80
CA THR A 63 -1.78 7.11 4.87
C THR A 63 -1.61 5.69 5.39
N ARG A 64 -1.32 5.52 6.68
CA ARG A 64 -1.23 4.20 7.32
C ARG A 64 -2.54 3.42 7.18
N ASP A 65 -3.66 4.06 7.53
CA ASP A 65 -5.00 3.47 7.46
C ASP A 65 -5.38 3.10 6.02
N TYR A 66 -5.04 3.97 5.06
CA TYR A 66 -5.23 3.70 3.63
C TYR A 66 -4.48 2.46 3.17
N VAL A 67 -3.17 2.38 3.44
CA VAL A 67 -2.34 1.23 3.03
C VAL A 67 -2.88 -0.06 3.63
N GLN A 68 -3.16 -0.08 4.93
CA GLN A 68 -3.69 -1.26 5.60
C GLN A 68 -5.07 -1.66 5.07
N ALA A 69 -5.96 -0.70 4.74
CA ALA A 69 -7.28 -1.00 4.20
C ALA A 69 -7.20 -1.66 2.82
N VAL A 70 -6.32 -1.19 1.94
CA VAL A 70 -6.15 -1.77 0.61
C VAL A 70 -5.56 -3.17 0.69
N LEU A 71 -4.56 -3.40 1.56
CA LEU A 71 -3.97 -4.73 1.77
C LEU A 71 -4.99 -5.74 2.34
N ARG A 72 -5.78 -5.34 3.35
CA ARG A 72 -6.86 -6.18 3.91
C ARG A 72 -7.86 -6.59 2.84
N ASN A 73 -8.31 -5.62 2.02
CA ASN A 73 -9.26 -5.91 0.95
C ASN A 73 -8.67 -6.86 -0.09
N ALA A 74 -7.42 -6.65 -0.51
CA ALA A 74 -6.74 -7.51 -1.46
C ALA A 74 -6.61 -8.96 -0.97
N ASP A 75 -6.29 -9.17 0.31
CA ASP A 75 -6.24 -10.52 0.88
C ASP A 75 -7.63 -11.19 0.89
N ILE A 76 -8.71 -10.44 1.20
CA ILE A 76 -10.09 -10.93 1.11
C ILE A 76 -10.41 -11.37 -0.33
N TYR A 77 -10.09 -10.53 -1.33
CA TYR A 77 -10.30 -10.88 -2.74
C TYR A 77 -9.50 -12.13 -3.14
N ARG A 78 -8.23 -12.23 -2.74
CA ARG A 78 -7.41 -13.41 -3.02
C ARG A 78 -8.00 -14.69 -2.44
N ARG A 79 -8.62 -14.64 -1.26
CA ARG A 79 -9.29 -15.80 -0.64
C ARG A 79 -10.60 -16.19 -1.33
N LEU A 80 -11.36 -15.21 -1.84
CA LEU A 80 -12.65 -15.46 -2.48
C LEU A 80 -12.54 -16.03 -3.90
N TYR A 81 -11.45 -15.71 -4.60
CA TYR A 81 -11.21 -16.15 -5.99
C TYR A 81 -10.14 -17.24 -6.09
N ARG A 82 -9.93 -18.01 -5.01
CA ARG A 82 -9.01 -19.15 -4.94
C ARG A 82 -9.69 -20.47 -5.25
#